data_AF-A0A8T4V2B8-F1
#
_entry.id   AF-A0A8T4V2B8-F1
#
_cell.length_a   1.000
_cell.length_b   1.000
_cell.length_c   1.000
_cell.angle_alpha   90.00
_cell.angle_beta   90.00
_cell.angle_gamma   90.00
#
_symmetry.space_group_name_H-M   'P 1'
#
loop_
_entity.id
_entity.type
_entity.pdbx_description
1 polymer ?
#
loop_
_entity_poly.entity_id
_entity_poly.type
_entity_poly.pdbx_seq_one_letter_code
_entity_poly.pdbx_strand_id
1 'polypeptide(L)' 'MSGFNRSGNSRPSFNRSNNFGPREMHKATCSECGEECEVPFKPTEGKPVFCKECYKKKKGY' A
#
# COMPACT_ATOMS: atom_id res chain seq x y z
N MET A 1 38.67 -1.72 -37.78
CA MET A 1 37.46 -1.85 -36.95
C MET A 1 37.83 -2.54 -35.65
N SER A 2 38.02 -1.79 -34.55
CA SER A 2 38.39 -2.37 -33.25
C SER A 2 38.26 -1.34 -32.11
N GLY A 3 37.27 -1.57 -31.23
CA GLY A 3 37.39 -1.42 -29.77
C GLY A 3 37.38 -0.02 -29.15
N PHE A 4 36.21 0.60 -28.97
CA PHE A 4 36.04 1.72 -28.04
C PHE A 4 35.94 1.22 -26.59
N ASN A 5 37.04 1.32 -25.86
CA ASN A 5 37.07 1.26 -24.40
C ASN A 5 36.23 2.41 -23.81
N ARG A 6 35.06 2.11 -23.26
CA ARG A 6 34.31 3.04 -22.38
C ARG A 6 34.08 2.39 -21.03
N SER A 7 35.09 2.56 -20.19
CA SER A 7 35.12 2.25 -18.78
C SER A 7 33.90 2.85 -18.05
N GLY A 8 33.20 1.98 -17.31
CA GLY A 8 32.56 2.33 -16.05
C GLY A 8 31.42 3.35 -16.10
N ASN A 9 30.20 2.86 -16.35
CA ASN A 9 29.04 3.43 -15.68
C ASN A 9 28.16 2.28 -15.20
N SER A 10 28.61 1.65 -14.12
CA SER A 10 27.78 0.80 -13.27
C SER A 10 26.68 1.69 -12.71
N ARG A 11 25.60 1.89 -13.49
CA ARG A 11 24.39 2.56 -13.04
C ARG A 11 23.99 1.87 -11.76
N PRO A 12 24.07 2.51 -10.58
CA PRO A 12 23.61 1.88 -9.37
C PRO A 12 22.13 1.60 -9.60
N SER A 13 21.79 0.31 -9.65
CA SER A 13 20.42 -0.13 -9.54
C SER A 13 19.95 0.45 -8.21
N PHE A 14 19.14 1.50 -8.28
CA PHE A 14 18.41 2.00 -7.13
C PHE A 14 17.46 0.88 -6.75
N ASN A 15 17.99 -0.06 -5.99
CA ASN A 15 17.27 -0.99 -5.16
C ASN A 15 16.57 -0.09 -4.14
N ARG A 16 15.46 0.50 -4.57
CA ARG A 16 14.45 1.19 -3.77
C ARG A 16 13.95 0.14 -2.82
N SER A 17 14.73 -0.01 -1.75
CA SER A 17 14.41 -0.78 -0.58
C SER A 17 12.96 -0.48 -0.26
N ASN A 18 12.11 -1.49 -0.49
CA ASN A 18 10.71 -1.51 -0.16
C ASN A 18 10.60 -1.45 1.37
N ASN A 19 10.96 -0.31 1.95
CA ASN A 19 10.73 0.02 3.36
C ASN A 19 9.27 0.46 3.52
N PHE A 20 8.35 -0.38 3.02
CA PHE A 20 7.00 -0.41 3.54
C PHE A 20 7.11 -1.20 4.83
N GLY A 21 7.27 -0.49 5.95
CA GLY A 21 7.10 -1.09 7.26
C GLY A 21 5.80 -1.91 7.31
N PRO A 22 5.73 -2.94 8.17
CA PRO A 22 4.54 -3.77 8.28
C PRO A 22 3.33 -2.86 8.51
N ARG A 23 2.39 -2.88 7.56
CA ARG A 23 1.16 -2.10 7.66
C ARG A 23 0.39 -2.70 8.83
N GLU A 24 0.27 -1.97 9.93
CA GLU A 24 -0.54 -2.42 11.06
C GLU A 24 -1.99 -2.54 10.58
N MET A 25 -2.49 -3.76 10.55
CA MET A 25 -3.87 -4.07 10.22
C MET A 25 -4.67 -4.03 11.51
N HIS A 26 -5.67 -3.17 11.57
CA HIS A 26 -6.58 -3.05 12.71
C HIS A 26 -7.88 -3.77 12.39
N LYS A 27 -8.38 -4.56 13.34
CA LYS A 27 -9.72 -5.15 13.25
C LYS A 27 -10.77 -4.05 13.44
N ALA A 28 -11.71 -3.96 12.52
CA ALA A 28 -12.78 -2.98 12.57
C ALA A 28 -14.06 -3.51 11.93
N THR A 29 -15.20 -3.03 12.41
CA THR A 29 -16.52 -3.43 11.90
C THR A 29 -16.97 -2.45 10.81
N CYS A 30 -17.31 -2.99 9.64
CA CYS A 30 -17.84 -2.24 8.51
C CYS A 30 -19.17 -1.57 8.87
N SER A 31 -19.26 -0.24 8.82
CA SER A 31 -20.50 0.50 9.10
C SER A 31 -21.55 0.41 7.99
N GLU A 32 -21.20 -0.15 6.83
CA GLU A 32 -22.09 -0.31 5.68
C GLU A 32 -22.64 -1.73 5.55
N CYS A 33 -21.79 -2.72 5.84
CA CYS A 33 -22.08 -4.15 5.68
C CYS A 33 -22.19 -4.91 7.01
N GLY A 34 -21.67 -4.35 8.12
CA GLY A 34 -21.71 -4.97 9.44
C GLY A 34 -20.63 -6.04 9.69
N GLU A 35 -19.82 -6.36 8.69
CA GLU A 35 -18.81 -7.44 8.79
C GLU A 35 -17.51 -6.98 9.46
N GLU A 36 -16.85 -7.92 10.14
CA GLU A 36 -15.52 -7.71 10.71
C GLU A 36 -14.46 -7.75 9.60
N CYS A 37 -13.64 -6.71 9.50
CA CYS A 37 -12.62 -6.60 8.48
C CYS A 37 -11.31 -6.05 9.04
N GLU A 38 -10.21 -6.37 8.36
CA GLU A 38 -8.89 -5.85 8.70
C GLU A 38 -8.60 -4.64 7.82
N VAL A 39 -8.44 -3.49 8.47
CA VAL A 39 -8.23 -2.20 7.80
C VAL A 39 -6.87 -1.62 8.17
N PRO A 40 -6.15 -0.98 7.23
CA PRO A 40 -4.85 -0.36 7.51
C PRO A 40 -4.96 1.00 8.22
N PHE A 41 -6.16 1.38 8.68
CA PHE A 41 -6.43 2.63 9.36
C PHE A 41 -7.05 2.34 10.73
N LYS A 42 -6.74 3.16 11.74
CA LYS A 42 -7.34 3.00 13.07
C LYS A 42 -8.83 3.36 13.02
N PRO A 43 -9.75 2.49 13.47
CA PRO A 43 -11.15 2.84 13.62
C PRO A 43 -11.27 3.93 14.69
N THR A 44 -11.84 5.08 14.32
CA THR A 44 -12.09 6.21 15.23
C THR A 44 -13.58 6.29 15.59
N GLU A 45 -13.87 6.43 16.88
CA GLU A 45 -15.22 6.69 17.40
C GLU A 45 -15.74 8.01 16.82
N GLY A 46 -16.65 7.93 15.85
CA GLY A 46 -17.21 9.08 15.14
C GLY A 46 -16.94 9.09 13.63
N LYS A 47 -16.11 8.18 13.09
CA LYS A 47 -15.94 8.00 11.63
C LYS A 47 -16.31 6.58 11.19
N PRO A 48 -17.23 6.44 10.22
CA PRO A 48 -17.67 5.13 9.76
C PRO A 48 -16.51 4.40 9.10
N VAL A 49 -16.31 3.15 9.51
CA VAL A 49 -15.30 2.25 8.95
C VAL A 49 -15.92 1.57 7.75
N PHE A 50 -15.20 1.50 6.64
CA PHE A 50 -15.64 0.76 5.46
C PHE A 50 -14.63 -0.34 5.16
N CYS A 51 -15.13 -1.55 4.91
CA CYS A 51 -14.29 -2.62 4.40
C CYS A 51 -13.76 -2.26 3.00
N LYS A 52 -12.73 -2.97 2.55
CA LYS A 52 -12.09 -2.74 1.25
C LYS A 52 -13.11 -2.77 0.10
N GLU A 53 -14.13 -3.62 0.20
CA GLU A 53 -15.17 -3.76 -0.83
C GLU A 53 -16.15 -2.58 -0.85
N CYS A 54 -16.71 -2.19 0.30
CA CYS A 54 -17.59 -1.02 0.42
C CYS A 54 -16.84 0.28 0.06
N TYR A 55 -15.59 0.41 0.50
CA TYR A 55 -14.76 1.56 0.14
C TYR A 55 -14.49 1.61 -1.38
N LYS A 56 -14.22 0.46 -2.01
CA LYS A 56 -14.02 0.36 -3.47
C LYS A 56 -15.29 0.75 -4.23
N LYS A 57 -16.46 0.30 -3.77
CA LYS A 57 -17.77 0.68 -4.34
C LYS A 57 -18.03 2.19 -4.24
N LYS A 58 -17.64 2.83 -3.12
CA LYS A 58 -17.87 4.26 -2.89
C LYS A 58 -16.95 5.20 -3.65
N LYS A 59 -15.68 4.82 -3.85
CA LYS A 59 -14.63 5.76 -4.29
C LYS A 59 -13.96 5.45 -5.63
N GLY A 60 -14.30 4.33 -6.29
CA GLY A 60 -13.90 4.05 -7.67
C GLY A 60 -12.38 4.09 -7.92
N TYR A 61 -11.60 3.42 -7.06
CA TYR A 61 -10.14 3.25 -7.22
C TYR A 61 -9.81 1.90 -7.85
#